data_AF-A0A3M1EPM3-F1
#
_entry.id   AF-A0A3M1EPM3-F1
#
_cell.length_a   1.000
_cell.length_b   1.000
_cell.length_c   1.000
_cell.angle_alpha   90.00
_cell.angle_beta   90.00
_cell.angle_gamma   90.00
#
_symmetry.space_group_name_H-M   'P 1'
#
loop_
_entity.id
_entity.type
_entity.pdbx_description
1 polymer ?
#
loop_
_entity_poly.entity_id
_entity_poly.type
_entity_poly.pdbx_seq_one_letter_code
_entity_poly.pdbx_strand_id
1 'polypeptide(L)'
;METVDGSYTEAMPAHRDYRAYRSQVAGALRDILSRHDDGTILIIAHGGTIGTAFRLLLGSDTFTVNVGNTTLHSLTWNGGQWHIEYIDRWAHLRGL
;
A
#
# COMPACT_ATOMS: atom_id res chain seq x y z
N MET A 1 5.22 14.74 23.78
CA MET A 1 4.80 13.34 23.65
C MET A 1 3.30 13.39 23.38
N GLU A 2 2.97 13.59 22.10
CA GLU A 2 1.59 13.77 21.66
C GLU A 2 1.05 12.39 21.28
N THR A 3 0.00 11.98 21.98
CA THR A 3 -0.69 10.72 21.76
C THR A 3 -1.51 10.82 20.48
N VAL A 4 -1.06 10.17 19.41
CA VAL A 4 -1.89 9.94 18.22
C VAL A 4 -3.05 9.04 18.65
N ASP A 5 -4.28 9.54 18.53
CA ASP A 5 -5.47 8.81 18.90
C ASP A 5 -5.73 7.68 17.91
N GLY A 6 -5.74 6.45 18.43
CA GLY A 6 -5.98 5.24 17.66
C GLY A 6 -7.43 5.09 17.26
N SER A 7 -7.92 5.89 16.31
CA SER A 7 -9.28 5.81 15.80
C SER A 7 -9.35 5.51 14.29
N TYR A 8 -8.59 4.52 13.80
CA TYR A 8 -8.91 3.83 12.53
C TYR A 8 -10.05 2.80 12.71
N THR A 9 -11.05 3.09 13.55
CA THR A 9 -12.19 2.22 13.87
C THR A 9 -13.49 2.72 13.25
N GLU A 10 -13.44 3.45 12.14
CA GLU A 10 -14.59 3.51 11.25
C GLU A 10 -14.41 2.41 10.23
N ALA A 11 -15.19 1.33 10.36
CA ALA A 11 -15.28 0.29 9.35
C ALA A 11 -15.48 0.99 8.00
N MET A 12 -14.50 0.88 7.09
CA MET A 12 -14.56 1.58 5.82
C MET A 12 -15.94 1.32 5.21
N PRO A 13 -16.74 2.35 4.96
CA PRO A 13 -18.10 2.15 4.50
C PRO A 13 -18.01 1.30 3.24
N ALA A 14 -18.95 0.37 3.08
CA ALA A 14 -19.15 -0.36 1.83
C ALA A 14 -19.64 0.62 0.74
N HIS A 15 -18.85 1.65 0.47
CA HIS A 15 -19.12 2.68 -0.51
C HIS A 15 -18.80 2.05 -1.86
N ARG A 16 -19.78 2.08 -2.77
CA ARG A 16 -19.63 1.62 -4.16
C ARG A 16 -18.34 2.15 -4.79
N ASP A 17 -17.94 3.35 -4.40
CA ASP A 17 -16.73 4.04 -4.85
C ASP A 17 -15.45 3.34 -4.37
N TYR A 18 -15.41 2.79 -3.16
CA TYR A 18 -14.25 2.04 -2.69
C TYR A 18 -14.06 0.72 -3.45
N ARG A 19 -15.13 -0.01 -3.77
CA ARG A 19 -15.03 -1.23 -4.58
C ARG A 19 -14.51 -0.94 -5.99
N ALA A 20 -15.00 0.13 -6.61
CA ALA A 20 -14.53 0.60 -7.90
C ALA A 20 -13.05 1.01 -7.84
N TYR A 21 -12.68 1.81 -6.84
CA TYR A 21 -11.32 2.25 -6.60
C TYR A 21 -10.36 1.08 -6.35
N ARG A 22 -10.72 0.14 -5.46
CA ARG A 22 -9.98 -1.10 -5.21
C ARG A 22 -9.78 -1.91 -6.49
N SER A 23 -10.79 -1.97 -7.35
CA SER A 23 -10.69 -2.66 -8.65
C SER A 23 -9.72 -1.96 -9.60
N GLN A 24 -9.69 -0.61 -9.60
CA GLN A 24 -8.70 0.16 -10.35
C GLN A 24 -7.27 -0.08 -9.85
N VAL A 25 -7.05 -0.05 -8.53
CA VAL A 25 -5.75 -0.37 -7.93
C VAL A 25 -5.31 -1.80 -8.30
N ALA A 26 -6.22 -2.78 -8.22
CA ALA A 26 -5.93 -4.15 -8.63
C ALA A 26 -5.63 -4.29 -10.13
N GLY A 27 -6.28 -3.48 -10.98
CA GLY A 27 -5.97 -3.39 -12.40
C GLY A 27 -4.56 -2.86 -12.64
N ALA A 28 -4.20 -1.75 -11.98
CA ALA A 28 -2.88 -1.14 -12.09
C ALA A 28 -1.76 -2.07 -11.62
N LEU A 29 -1.92 -2.76 -10.49
CA LEU A 29 -0.92 -3.73 -10.01
C LEU A 29 -0.69 -4.88 -10.99
N ARG A 30 -1.77 -5.42 -11.59
CA ARG A 30 -1.66 -6.49 -12.61
C ARG A 30 -0.97 -5.99 -13.87
N ASP A 31 -1.29 -4.78 -14.31
CA ASP A 31 -0.68 -4.16 -15.49
C ASP A 31 0.83 -3.93 -15.27
N ILE A 32 1.21 -3.42 -14.09
CA ILE A 32 2.60 -3.24 -13.68
C ILE A 32 3.36 -4.59 -13.70
N LEU A 33 2.81 -5.63 -13.07
CA LEU A 33 3.42 -6.96 -13.07
C LEU A 33 3.57 -7.55 -14.48
N SER A 34 2.63 -7.26 -15.39
CA SER A 34 2.68 -7.77 -16.75
C SER A 34 3.72 -7.07 -17.65
N ARG A 35 4.15 -5.87 -17.27
CA ARG A 35 5.13 -5.06 -18.03
C ARG A 35 6.53 -5.08 -17.42
N HIS A 36 6.63 -5.44 -16.15
CA HIS A 36 7.84 -5.43 -15.35
C HIS A 36 7.91 -6.74 -14.55
N ASP A 37 8.03 -7.86 -15.27
CA ASP A 37 8.20 -9.18 -14.68
C ASP A 37 9.65 -9.44 -14.20
N ASP A 38 10.57 -8.53 -14.54
CA ASP A 38 11.93 -8.47 -14.04
C ASP A 38 12.35 -7.05 -13.57
N GLY A 39 13.42 -7.01 -12.78
CA GLY A 39 14.04 -5.75 -12.33
C GLY A 39 13.36 -5.07 -11.13
N THR A 40 13.63 -3.78 -10.99
CA THR A 40 13.16 -2.95 -9.87
C THR A 40 12.50 -1.70 -10.40
N ILE A 41 11.28 -1.41 -9.91
CA ILE A 41 10.50 -0.23 -10.28
C ILE A 41 10.23 0.64 -9.05
N LEU A 42 10.00 1.93 -9.27
CA LEU A 42 9.52 2.85 -8.25
C LEU A 42 8.08 3.25 -8.57
N ILE A 43 7.18 3.05 -7.60
CA ILE A 43 5.80 3.50 -7.67
C ILE A 43 5.63 4.65 -6.67
N ILE A 44 5.17 5.80 -7.16
CA ILE A 44 4.83 6.97 -6.33
C ILE A 44 3.32 7.08 -6.28
N ALA A 45 2.75 7.09 -5.07
CA ALA A 45 1.31 7.11 -4.87
C ALA A 45 0.93 7.75 -3.53
N HIS A 46 -0.37 8.00 -3.36
CA HIS A 46 -0.93 8.49 -2.09
C HIS A 46 -1.16 7.34 -1.09
N GLY A 47 -1.23 7.68 0.20
CA GLY A 47 -1.45 6.71 1.28
C GLY A 47 -2.69 5.84 1.11
N GLY A 48 -3.78 6.39 0.56
CA GLY A 48 -4.98 5.62 0.23
C GLY A 48 -4.71 4.51 -0.79
N THR A 49 -3.99 4.82 -1.88
CA THR A 49 -3.62 3.84 -2.90
C THR A 49 -2.70 2.76 -2.33
N ILE A 50 -1.68 3.17 -1.56
CA ILE A 50 -0.71 2.26 -0.94
C ILE A 50 -1.42 1.33 0.06
N GLY A 51 -2.30 1.87 0.91
CA GLY A 51 -3.10 1.09 1.84
C GLY A 51 -4.03 0.09 1.12
N THR A 52 -4.70 0.53 0.05
CA THR A 52 -5.53 -0.36 -0.77
C THR A 52 -4.71 -1.44 -1.47
N ALA A 53 -3.48 -1.13 -1.92
CA ALA A 53 -2.57 -2.14 -2.45
C ALA A 53 -2.25 -3.19 -1.39
N PHE A 54 -1.81 -2.82 -0.17
CA PHE A 54 -1.54 -3.81 0.88
C PHE A 54 -2.75 -4.70 1.22
N ARG A 55 -3.96 -4.12 1.26
CA ARG A 55 -5.21 -4.89 1.46
C ARG A 55 -5.45 -5.92 0.35
N LEU A 56 -5.17 -5.56 -0.90
CA LEU A 56 -5.23 -6.48 -2.04
C LEU A 56 -4.21 -7.60 -1.89
N LEU A 57 -2.97 -7.28 -1.53
CA LEU A 57 -1.87 -8.24 -1.38
C LEU A 57 -2.13 -9.23 -0.25
N LEU A 58 -2.70 -8.77 0.87
CA LEU A 58 -2.99 -9.57 2.05
C LEU A 58 -4.35 -10.27 2.00
N GLY A 59 -5.16 -10.03 0.97
CA GLY A 59 -6.53 -10.55 0.89
C GLY A 59 -7.44 -10.07 2.02
N SER A 60 -7.13 -8.93 2.63
CA SER A 60 -7.83 -8.40 3.80
C SER A 60 -8.34 -6.99 3.52
N ASP A 61 -9.64 -6.76 3.73
CA ASP A 61 -10.21 -5.42 3.61
C ASP A 61 -10.07 -4.58 4.89
N THR A 62 -9.66 -5.20 6.01
CA THR A 62 -9.53 -4.57 7.32
C THR A 62 -8.09 -4.19 7.68
N PHE A 63 -7.10 -4.61 6.89
CA PHE A 63 -5.71 -4.26 7.14
C PHE A 63 -5.50 -2.73 7.05
N THR A 64 -4.96 -2.15 8.11
CA THR A 64 -4.56 -0.76 8.17
C THR A 64 -3.08 -0.66 8.43
N VAL A 65 -2.45 0.34 7.83
CA VAL A 65 -1.02 0.60 7.97
C VAL A 65 -0.79 2.09 7.86
N ASN A 66 0.14 2.59 8.66
CA ASN A 66 0.56 3.97 8.52
C ASN A 66 1.36 4.12 7.22
N VAL A 67 1.10 5.19 6.49
CA VAL A 67 1.84 5.56 5.28
C VAL A 67 2.23 7.01 5.44
N GLY A 68 3.42 7.23 6.00
CA GLY A 68 3.99 8.56 6.14
C GLY A 68 4.28 9.21 4.80
N ASN A 69 4.33 10.54 4.77
CA ASN A 69 4.74 11.26 3.57
C ASN A 69 6.18 10.89 3.21
N THR A 70 6.39 10.58 1.93
CA THR A 70 7.71 10.27 1.36
C THR A 70 8.37 9.04 2.00
N THR A 71 7.66 8.22 2.77
CA THR A 71 8.22 6.98 3.31
C THR A 71 8.33 5.92 2.23
N LEU A 72 9.25 4.98 2.43
CA LEU A 72 9.51 3.92 1.48
C LEU A 72 8.89 2.60 1.94
N HIS A 73 8.29 1.89 1.00
CA HIS A 73 7.85 0.51 1.15
C HIS A 73 8.61 -0.33 0.12
N SER A 74 9.09 -1.52 0.50
CA SER A 74 9.73 -2.45 -0.44
C SER A 74 8.97 -3.75 -0.46
N LEU A 75 8.61 -4.16 -1.68
CA LEU A 75 7.89 -5.38 -1.98
C LEU A 75 8.59 -6.08 -3.13
N THR A 76 8.75 -7.39 -3.01
CA THR A 76 9.27 -8.25 -4.07
C THR A 76 8.18 -9.22 -4.51
N TRP A 77 8.05 -9.42 -5.82
CA TRP A 77 7.17 -10.40 -6.41
C TRP A 77 7.99 -11.56 -6.98
N ASN A 78 7.72 -12.78 -6.52
CA ASN A 78 8.38 -13.99 -6.99
C ASN A 78 7.32 -15.00 -7.42
N GLY A 79 7.02 -15.05 -8.72
CA GLY A 79 6.30 -16.16 -9.35
C GLY A 79 4.96 -16.55 -8.71
N GLY A 80 4.19 -15.59 -8.19
CA GLY A 80 2.91 -15.85 -7.51
C GLY A 80 2.86 -15.40 -6.06
N GLN A 81 4.02 -15.08 -5.47
CA GLN A 81 4.11 -14.71 -4.06
C GLN A 81 4.66 -13.29 -3.89
N TRP A 82 3.92 -12.48 -3.13
CA TRP A 82 4.41 -11.22 -2.61
C TRP A 82 5.21 -11.43 -1.34
N HIS A 83 6.35 -10.77 -1.25
CA HIS A 83 7.13 -10.66 -0.03
C HIS A 83 7.31 -9.18 0.30
N ILE A 84 6.99 -8.80 1.53
CA ILE A 84 7.12 -7.43 2.03
C ILE A 84 8.44 -7.38 2.81
N GLU A 85 9.40 -6.61 2.33
CA GLU A 85 10.69 -6.47 2.99
C GLU A 85 10.63 -5.44 4.12
N TYR A 86 9.99 -4.30 3.87
CA TYR A 86 9.72 -3.28 4.86
C TYR A 86 8.54 -2.40 4.45
N ILE A 87 7.92 -1.79 5.46
CA ILE A 87 6.81 -0.85 5.34
C ILE A 87 7.20 0.42 6.10
N ASP A 88 6.85 1.58 5.55
CA ASP A 88 6.92 2.89 6.21
C ASP A 88 8.34 3.26 6.68
N ARG A 89 9.34 2.99 5.84
CA ARG A 89 10.74 3.29 6.15
C ARG A 89 11.03 4.77 5.93
N TRP A 90 11.31 5.49 7.01
CA TRP A 90 11.51 6.95 7.02
C TRP A 90 12.94 7.37 7.40
N ALA A 91 13.89 6.43 7.51
CA ALA A 91 15.24 6.74 7.98
C ALA A 91 15.96 7.84 7.16
N HIS A 92 15.61 7.98 5.87
CA HIS A 92 16.15 9.01 4.98
C HIS A 92 15.57 10.41 5.21
N LEU A 93 14.46 10.51 5.96
CA LEU A 93 13.83 11.78 6.35
C LEU A 93 14.41 12.32 7.66
N ARG A 94 15.34 11.61 8.30
CA ARG A 94 15.97 12.08 9.55
C ARG A 94 16.74 13.37 9.28
N GLY A 95 16.46 14.40 10.08
CA GLY A 95 17.10 15.71 9.96
C GLY A 95 16.32 16.72 9.10
N LEU A 96 15.15 16.33 8.60
CA LEU A 96 14.09 17.25 8.16
C LEU A 96 13.21 17.67 9.34
#